data_AF-A0A965U9B4-F1
#
_entry.id   AF-A0A965U9B4-F1
#
_cell.length_a   1.000
_cell.length_b   1.000
_cell.length_c   1.000
_cell.angle_alpha   90.00
_cell.angle_beta   90.00
_cell.angle_gamma   90.00
#
_symmetry.space_group_name_H-M   'P 1'
#
loop_
_entity.id
_entity.type
_entity.pdbx_description
1 polymer ?
#
loop_
_entity_poly.entity_id
_entity_poly.type
_entity_poly.pdbx_seq_one_letter_code
_entity_poly.pdbx_strand_id
1 'polypeptide(L)'
;MTRYTGTRINAAVADPQFSPAPLKELLSKEYAAHRRKYIDPARANPEIRYGVPFGRSDTVYFSVVDAQGNACSFINSNYMGFGTGIVPKGCGFTLQNRGHNFSLDASHPNALAPGKRPYHTIIPAMATRVEDQSLYACYGVMGGFMQPQGHMQVTIGMVDDRLDPQSVLDRPRFQIDPDVKYSSTSMEAEMPILTISKLAEMG
;
A
#
# COMPACT_ATOMS: atom_id res chain seq x y z
N MET A 1 -11.98 0.43 -6.25
CA MET A 1 -11.09 1.61 -6.12
C MET A 1 -9.61 1.22 -6.11
N THR A 2 -9.21 0.23 -5.31
CA THR A 2 -7.83 -0.27 -5.14
C THR A 2 -7.11 -0.66 -6.43
N ARG A 3 -7.79 -1.38 -7.34
CA ARG A 3 -7.22 -1.83 -8.62
C ARG A 3 -6.80 -0.65 -9.52
N TYR A 4 -7.55 0.46 -9.49
CA TYR A 4 -7.33 1.61 -10.36
C TYR A 4 -6.31 2.63 -9.84
N THR A 5 -6.06 2.63 -8.53
CA THR A 5 -5.01 3.44 -7.91
C THR A 5 -3.65 2.74 -7.96
N GLY A 6 -3.57 1.43 -7.69
CA GLY A 6 -2.31 0.67 -7.73
C GLY A 6 -1.63 0.63 -9.11
N THR A 7 -2.41 0.52 -10.18
CA THR A 7 -1.97 0.41 -11.58
C THR A 7 -1.07 1.54 -12.07
N ARG A 8 -1.32 2.79 -11.66
CA ARG A 8 -0.53 3.95 -12.09
C ARG A 8 0.41 4.49 -11.02
N ILE A 9 0.14 4.23 -9.74
CA ILE A 9 1.07 4.61 -8.66
C ILE A 9 2.41 3.87 -8.85
N ASN A 10 2.38 2.56 -9.16
CA ASN A 10 3.61 1.80 -9.42
C ASN A 10 4.35 2.25 -10.70
N ALA A 11 3.63 2.79 -11.68
CA ALA A 11 4.21 3.28 -12.93
C ALA A 11 4.78 4.71 -12.83
N ALA A 12 4.35 5.51 -11.85
CA ALA A 12 4.69 6.93 -11.76
C ALA A 12 5.46 7.32 -10.49
N VAL A 13 5.34 6.56 -9.39
CA VAL A 13 6.03 6.87 -8.12
C VAL A 13 7.43 6.28 -8.14
N ALA A 14 8.42 7.15 -8.03
CA ALA A 14 9.84 6.84 -7.90
C ALA A 14 10.52 7.91 -7.03
N ASP A 15 11.85 7.91 -6.96
CA ASP A 15 12.59 8.98 -6.28
C ASP A 15 12.26 10.34 -6.91
N PRO A 16 11.67 11.30 -6.16
CA PRO A 16 11.30 12.60 -6.70
C PRO A 16 12.51 13.44 -7.16
N GLN A 17 13.73 13.13 -6.70
CA GLN A 17 14.94 13.79 -7.19
C GLN A 17 15.32 13.38 -8.61
N PHE A 18 14.83 12.23 -9.09
CA PHE A 18 15.14 11.68 -10.40
C PHE A 18 13.93 11.66 -11.34
N SER A 19 12.74 11.39 -10.81
CA SER A 19 11.50 11.25 -11.58
C SER A 19 10.31 11.66 -10.71
N PRO A 20 10.01 12.97 -10.63
CA PRO A 20 8.89 13.45 -9.83
C PRO A 20 7.56 13.00 -10.42
N ALA A 21 6.74 12.34 -9.60
CA ALA A 21 5.39 11.94 -9.99
C ALA A 21 4.47 13.16 -10.14
N PRO A 22 3.48 13.12 -11.05
CA PRO A 22 2.49 14.20 -11.22
C PRO A 22 1.44 14.17 -10.09
N LEU A 23 1.87 14.37 -8.84
CA LEU A 23 1.04 14.19 -7.64
C LEU A 23 -0.23 15.05 -7.66
N LYS A 24 -0.13 16.30 -8.15
CA LYS A 24 -1.29 17.20 -8.26
C LYS A 24 -2.41 16.60 -9.12
N GLU A 25 -2.05 15.98 -10.24
CA GLU A 25 -3.03 15.34 -11.12
C GLU A 25 -3.54 14.03 -10.50
N LEU A 26 -2.65 13.18 -10.01
CA LEU A 26 -2.98 11.88 -9.42
C LEU A 26 -3.92 12.00 -8.21
N LEU A 27 -3.82 13.10 -7.45
CA LEU A 27 -4.64 13.40 -6.27
C LEU A 27 -5.85 14.30 -6.56
N SER A 28 -6.05 14.71 -7.82
CA SER A 28 -7.16 15.60 -8.18
C SER A 28 -8.51 14.89 -8.14
N LYS A 29 -9.58 15.64 -7.80
CA LYS A 29 -10.95 15.12 -7.80
C LYS A 29 -11.40 14.76 -9.21
N GLU A 30 -10.94 15.50 -10.20
CA GLU A 30 -11.22 15.33 -11.62
C GLU A 30 -10.65 14.00 -12.11
N TYR A 31 -9.38 13.72 -11.77
CA TYR A 31 -8.76 12.43 -12.09
C TYR A 31 -9.47 11.28 -11.36
N ALA A 32 -9.78 11.43 -10.07
CA ALA A 32 -10.54 10.43 -9.32
C ALA A 32 -11.92 10.14 -9.94
N ALA A 33 -12.65 11.19 -10.35
CA ALA A 33 -13.93 11.06 -11.03
C ALA A 33 -13.80 10.36 -12.39
N HIS A 34 -12.76 10.68 -13.17
CA HIS A 34 -12.45 9.99 -14.42
C HIS A 34 -12.16 8.50 -14.17
N ARG A 35 -11.35 8.16 -13.15
CA ARG A 35 -11.03 6.77 -12.80
C ARG A 35 -12.24 5.99 -12.29
N ARG A 36 -13.16 6.65 -11.58
CA ARG A 36 -14.41 6.04 -11.09
C ARG A 36 -15.28 5.49 -12.23
N LYS A 37 -15.24 6.10 -13.42
CA LYS A 37 -16.01 5.63 -14.59
C LYS A 37 -15.65 4.23 -15.07
N TYR A 38 -14.47 3.72 -14.72
CA TYR A 38 -14.06 2.37 -15.07
C TYR A 38 -14.56 1.31 -14.07
N ILE A 39 -15.14 1.72 -12.95
CA ILE A 39 -15.72 0.81 -11.95
C ILE A 39 -17.13 0.47 -12.40
N ASP A 40 -17.35 -0.79 -12.75
CA ASP A 40 -18.67 -1.38 -12.96
C ASP A 40 -19.10 -2.08 -11.66
N PRO A 41 -20.20 -1.67 -11.01
CA PRO A 41 -20.65 -2.27 -9.76
C PRO A 41 -21.16 -3.72 -9.93
N ALA A 42 -21.39 -4.18 -11.15
CA ALA A 42 -21.88 -5.53 -11.43
C ALA A 42 -20.79 -6.46 -12.00
N ARG A 43 -19.61 -5.93 -12.36
CA ARG A 43 -18.58 -6.73 -13.04
C ARG A 43 -17.16 -6.22 -12.76
N ALA A 44 -16.23 -7.13 -12.53
CA ALA A 44 -14.81 -6.83 -12.48
C ALA A 44 -14.30 -6.41 -13.86
N ASN A 45 -13.38 -5.46 -13.88
CA ASN A 45 -12.75 -5.04 -15.12
C ASN A 45 -11.55 -5.96 -15.43
N PRO A 46 -11.53 -6.65 -16.58
CA PRO A 46 -10.45 -7.56 -16.94
C PRO A 46 -9.21 -6.85 -17.51
N GLU A 47 -9.33 -5.60 -17.96
CA GLU A 47 -8.27 -4.87 -18.67
C GLU A 47 -7.46 -3.97 -17.73
N ILE A 48 -6.84 -4.58 -16.72
CA ILE A 48 -6.02 -3.85 -15.75
C ILE A 48 -4.56 -3.95 -16.14
N ARG A 49 -4.04 -2.94 -16.85
CA ARG A 49 -2.60 -2.84 -17.17
C ARG A 49 -1.83 -2.28 -15.96
N TYR A 50 -0.95 -3.09 -15.37
CA TYR A 50 -0.05 -2.70 -14.28
C TYR A 50 1.39 -3.12 -14.58
N GLY A 51 2.36 -2.41 -14.01
CA GLY A 51 3.73 -2.89 -13.79
C GLY A 51 3.87 -3.42 -12.36
N VAL A 52 4.43 -4.61 -12.20
CA VAL A 52 4.55 -5.30 -10.90
C VAL A 52 5.99 -5.29 -10.43
N PRO A 53 6.30 -4.76 -9.24
CA PRO A 53 7.47 -5.16 -8.50
C PRO A 53 7.13 -6.41 -7.67
N PHE A 54 7.98 -7.43 -7.77
CA PHE A 54 7.81 -8.72 -7.10
C PHE A 54 8.15 -8.63 -5.61
N GLY A 55 7.38 -9.32 -4.74
CA GLY A 55 7.85 -9.66 -3.39
C GLY A 55 6.82 -9.56 -2.26
N ARG A 56 6.88 -10.53 -1.34
CA ARG A 56 6.34 -10.39 0.02
C ARG A 56 7.36 -9.65 0.87
N SER A 57 6.89 -8.72 1.70
CA SER A 57 7.77 -7.90 2.55
C SER A 57 7.39 -8.07 4.01
N ASP A 58 8.40 -8.38 4.81
CA ASP A 58 8.29 -8.42 6.27
C ASP A 58 8.70 -7.04 6.79
N THR A 59 7.81 -6.45 7.58
CA THR A 59 7.89 -5.07 8.00
C THR A 59 7.44 -5.00 9.44
N VAL A 60 8.07 -4.15 10.24
CA VAL A 60 7.63 -3.84 11.59
C VAL A 60 7.05 -2.44 11.61
N TYR A 61 5.87 -2.30 12.19
CA TYR A 61 5.18 -1.04 12.42
C TYR A 61 4.94 -0.87 13.91
N PHE A 62 5.04 0.36 14.40
CA PHE A 62 4.55 0.73 15.72
C PHE A 62 4.04 2.18 15.73
N SER A 63 3.09 2.41 16.63
CA SER A 63 2.46 3.71 16.85
C SER A 63 2.69 4.12 18.30
N VAL A 64 3.12 5.36 18.51
CA VAL A 64 3.28 5.95 19.85
C VAL A 64 2.48 7.24 19.88
N VAL A 65 1.63 7.40 20.91
CA VAL A 65 0.93 8.65 21.20
C VAL A 65 1.12 8.93 22.69
N ASP A 66 1.55 10.15 23.03
CA ASP A 66 1.75 10.55 24.42
C ASP A 66 0.63 11.44 24.97
N ALA A 67 0.68 11.72 26.28
CA ALA A 67 -0.33 12.54 26.95
C ALA A 67 -0.29 14.03 26.56
N GLN A 68 0.77 14.49 25.88
CA GLN A 68 0.90 15.86 25.37
C GLN A 68 0.34 16.00 23.95
N GLY A 69 -0.11 14.90 23.35
CA GLY A 69 -0.64 14.88 21.99
C GLY A 69 0.42 14.71 20.91
N ASN A 70 1.68 14.38 21.27
CA ASN A 70 2.67 13.99 20.28
C ASN A 70 2.35 12.60 19.75
N ALA A 71 2.57 12.39 18.45
CA ALA A 71 2.38 11.09 17.82
C ALA A 71 3.54 10.72 16.88
N CYS A 72 3.86 9.44 16.84
CA CYS A 72 4.85 8.86 15.94
C CYS A 72 4.28 7.62 15.27
N SER A 73 4.07 7.70 13.96
CA SER A 73 3.76 6.56 13.11
C SER A 73 5.06 6.07 12.48
N PHE A 74 5.62 4.99 13.01
CA PHE A 74 6.95 4.52 12.63
C PHE A 74 6.89 3.16 11.95
N ILE A 75 7.61 3.04 10.85
CA ILE A 75 7.70 1.80 10.08
C ILE A 75 9.13 1.57 9.62
N ASN A 76 9.61 0.32 9.77
CA ASN A 76 10.94 -0.08 9.34
C ASN A 76 10.92 -1.51 8.76
N SER A 77 11.77 -1.75 7.76
CA SER A 77 11.81 -3.03 7.07
C SER A 77 13.11 -3.23 6.31
N ASN A 78 13.62 -4.46 6.35
CA ASN A 78 14.70 -4.94 5.49
C ASN A 78 14.24 -5.32 4.07
N TYR A 79 12.99 -4.98 3.72
CA TYR A 79 12.22 -5.42 2.57
C TYR A 79 11.74 -6.87 2.68
N MET A 80 12.48 -7.86 2.20
CA MET A 80 12.06 -9.27 2.26
C MET A 80 12.71 -9.97 3.46
N GLY A 81 11.96 -10.28 4.53
CA GLY A 81 12.49 -10.99 5.70
C GLY A 81 13.79 -10.40 6.26
N PHE A 82 14.84 -11.22 6.31
CA PHE A 82 16.19 -10.83 6.72
C PHE A 82 16.95 -9.95 5.71
N GLY A 83 16.29 -9.48 4.65
CA GLY A 83 16.89 -8.69 3.58
C GLY A 83 17.75 -9.56 2.67
N THR A 84 19.02 -9.18 2.52
CA THR A 84 19.99 -9.93 1.70
C THR A 84 20.49 -11.21 2.37
N GLY A 85 20.28 -11.37 3.68
CA GLY A 85 20.94 -12.39 4.50
C GLY A 85 22.42 -12.11 4.80
N ILE A 86 23.01 -11.04 4.23
CA ILE A 86 24.39 -10.64 4.49
C ILE A 86 24.46 -9.97 5.87
N VAL A 87 25.34 -10.48 6.73
CA VAL A 87 25.63 -9.93 8.06
C VAL A 87 27.06 -9.34 8.05
N PRO A 88 27.22 -8.02 8.21
CA PRO A 88 28.54 -7.43 8.37
C PRO A 88 29.27 -8.02 9.59
N LYS A 89 30.55 -8.34 9.41
CA LYS A 89 31.36 -9.03 10.43
C LYS A 89 31.36 -8.25 11.75
N GLY A 90 30.88 -8.88 12.82
CA GLY A 90 30.84 -8.31 14.17
C GLY A 90 29.65 -7.39 14.47
N CYS A 91 28.74 -7.16 13.52
CA CYS A 91 27.66 -6.19 13.68
C CYS A 91 26.32 -6.76 14.18
N GLY A 92 26.06 -8.05 13.97
CA GLY A 92 24.85 -8.72 14.48
C GLY A 92 23.53 -8.29 13.83
N PHE A 93 23.56 -7.59 12.69
CA PHE A 93 22.38 -7.24 11.90
C PHE A 93 22.55 -7.61 10.43
N THR A 94 21.44 -7.79 9.72
CA THR A 94 21.44 -8.07 8.28
C THR A 94 21.27 -6.79 7.44
N LEU A 95 21.77 -6.82 6.20
CA LEU A 95 21.58 -5.72 5.25
C LEU A 95 20.26 -5.88 4.48
N GLN A 96 19.47 -4.81 4.36
CA GLN A 96 18.24 -4.78 3.57
C GLN A 96 18.48 -5.14 2.09
N ASN A 97 17.48 -5.76 1.44
CA ASN A 97 17.50 -6.02 -0.01
C ASN A 97 16.56 -5.09 -0.79
N ARG A 98 16.32 -3.87 -0.28
CA ARG A 98 15.39 -2.88 -0.85
C ARG A 98 15.68 -2.52 -2.31
N GLY A 99 16.93 -2.62 -2.75
CA GLY A 99 17.32 -2.42 -4.15
C GLY A 99 16.58 -3.35 -5.14
N HIS A 100 16.02 -4.47 -4.68
CA HIS A 100 15.17 -5.35 -5.49
C HIS A 100 13.94 -4.65 -6.07
N ASN A 101 13.50 -3.54 -5.47
CA ASN A 101 12.37 -2.76 -6.00
C ASN A 101 12.69 -1.94 -7.25
N PHE A 102 13.96 -1.81 -7.67
CA PHE A 102 14.26 -1.11 -8.92
C PHE A 102 13.77 -1.88 -10.13
N SER A 103 13.31 -1.14 -11.14
CA SER A 103 13.12 -1.70 -12.48
C SER A 103 14.47 -1.81 -13.19
N LEU A 104 14.64 -2.87 -13.98
CA LEU A 104 15.76 -3.02 -14.91
C LEU A 104 15.43 -2.47 -16.32
N ASP A 105 14.17 -2.09 -16.56
CA ASP A 105 13.80 -1.33 -17.75
C ASP A 105 14.26 0.13 -17.57
N ALA A 106 15.23 0.54 -18.39
CA ALA A 106 15.82 1.86 -18.36
C ALA A 106 14.81 2.99 -18.68
N SER A 107 13.69 2.69 -19.34
CA SER A 107 12.62 3.66 -19.62
C SER A 107 11.67 3.86 -18.45
N HIS A 108 11.72 2.99 -17.43
CA HIS A 108 10.82 3.04 -16.29
C HIS A 108 11.22 4.18 -15.33
N PRO A 109 10.27 4.97 -14.77
CA PRO A 109 10.59 6.04 -13.81
C PRO A 109 11.34 5.55 -12.58
N ASN A 110 11.15 4.28 -12.20
CA ASN A 110 11.88 3.60 -11.13
C ASN A 110 13.06 2.73 -11.63
N ALA A 111 13.68 3.09 -12.76
CA ALA A 111 14.91 2.44 -13.23
C ALA A 111 16.06 2.63 -12.23
N LEU A 112 16.91 1.59 -12.08
CA LEU A 112 18.11 1.62 -11.25
C LEU A 112 19.06 2.76 -11.69
N ALA A 113 19.50 3.58 -10.73
CA ALA A 113 20.50 4.62 -10.96
C ALA A 113 21.35 4.88 -9.70
N PRO A 114 22.63 5.31 -9.85
CA PRO A 114 23.47 5.69 -8.72
C PRO A 114 22.85 6.82 -7.88
N GLY A 115 22.87 6.70 -6.55
CA GLY A 115 22.34 7.71 -5.63
C GLY A 115 20.80 7.84 -5.59
N LYS A 116 20.09 7.10 -6.46
CA LYS A 116 18.63 7.05 -6.48
C LYS A 116 18.11 6.12 -5.40
N ARG A 117 16.97 6.45 -4.80
CA ARG A 117 16.23 5.55 -3.90
C ARG A 117 15.20 4.74 -4.71
N PRO A 118 15.07 3.44 -4.47
CA PRO A 118 14.04 2.64 -5.14
C PRO A 118 12.64 3.05 -4.66
N TYR A 119 11.60 2.71 -5.42
CA TYR A 119 10.24 2.72 -4.90
C TYR A 119 10.15 2.00 -3.55
N HIS A 120 9.58 2.66 -2.55
CA HIS A 120 9.43 2.13 -1.19
C HIS A 120 8.00 1.63 -0.97
N THR A 121 7.88 0.40 -0.45
CA THR A 121 6.60 -0.16 -0.02
C THR A 121 6.16 0.34 1.35
N ILE A 122 7.10 0.79 2.18
CA ILE A 122 6.83 1.25 3.54
C ILE A 122 6.10 2.59 3.54
N ILE A 123 4.93 2.63 4.17
CA ILE A 123 4.10 3.84 4.25
C ILE A 123 3.53 4.00 5.67
N PRO A 124 4.15 4.79 6.57
CA PRO A 124 3.50 5.12 7.83
C PRO A 124 2.37 6.13 7.57
N ALA A 125 1.29 6.08 8.35
CA ALA A 125 0.18 7.03 8.20
C ALA A 125 -0.21 7.72 9.51
N MET A 126 -0.66 8.96 9.34
CA MET A 126 -1.43 9.70 10.33
C MET A 126 -2.62 10.33 9.61
N ALA A 127 -3.75 10.42 10.30
CA ALA A 127 -4.93 11.13 9.83
C ALA A 127 -5.21 12.30 10.75
N THR A 128 -5.57 13.44 10.15
CA THR A 128 -6.04 14.63 10.86
C THR A 128 -7.47 14.95 10.46
N ARG A 129 -8.20 15.62 11.35
CA ARG A 129 -9.50 16.21 11.01
C ARG A 129 -9.29 17.45 10.15
N VAL A 130 -10.14 17.64 9.15
CA VAL A 130 -9.99 18.79 8.23
C VAL A 130 -10.39 20.09 8.93
N GLU A 131 -11.39 20.01 9.81
CA GLU A 131 -12.04 21.14 10.47
C GLU A 131 -11.07 21.89 11.39
N ASP A 132 -10.28 21.16 12.18
CA ASP A 132 -9.42 21.73 13.22
C ASP A 132 -7.97 21.24 13.18
N GLN A 133 -7.61 20.39 12.20
CA GLN A 133 -6.29 19.78 12.04
C GLN A 133 -5.85 18.91 13.23
N SER A 134 -6.77 18.57 14.13
CA SER A 134 -6.48 17.70 15.27
C SER A 134 -6.08 16.29 14.79
N LEU A 135 -5.17 15.66 15.52
CA LEU A 135 -4.77 14.27 15.26
C LEU A 135 -5.99 13.36 15.49
N TYR A 136 -6.41 12.67 14.43
CA TYR A 136 -7.50 11.70 14.48
C TYR A 136 -6.99 10.28 14.73
N ALA A 137 -5.94 9.87 14.01
CA ALA A 137 -5.37 8.53 14.14
C ALA A 137 -3.88 8.51 13.80
N CYS A 138 -3.12 7.67 14.52
CA CYS A 138 -1.74 7.32 14.22
C CYS A 138 -1.69 5.81 13.95
N TYR A 139 -1.59 5.42 12.68
CA TYR A 139 -1.86 4.05 12.26
C TYR A 139 -0.99 3.60 11.07
N GLY A 140 -0.95 2.28 10.89
CA GLY A 140 -0.23 1.64 9.80
C GLY A 140 -0.67 0.18 9.67
N VAL A 141 -0.59 -0.36 8.46
CA VAL A 141 -0.83 -1.78 8.20
C VAL A 141 0.42 -2.34 7.53
N MET A 142 0.96 -3.43 8.07
CA MET A 142 2.18 -4.07 7.55
C MET A 142 1.89 -4.95 6.33
N GLY A 143 2.93 -5.36 5.59
CA GLY A 143 2.81 -6.40 4.54
C GLY A 143 3.06 -5.93 3.10
N GLY A 144 4.13 -5.16 2.85
CA GLY A 144 4.55 -4.84 1.47
C GLY A 144 3.49 -4.15 0.60
N PHE A 145 3.03 -4.81 -0.47
CA PHE A 145 1.99 -4.27 -1.35
C PHE A 145 0.57 -4.31 -0.76
N MET A 146 0.40 -4.98 0.39
CA MET A 146 -0.82 -4.89 1.18
C MET A 146 -0.97 -3.51 1.83
N GLN A 147 0.14 -2.84 2.20
CA GLN A 147 0.09 -1.62 3.02
C GLN A 147 -0.91 -0.56 2.50
N PRO A 148 -0.91 -0.15 1.21
CA PRO A 148 -1.88 0.83 0.73
C PRO A 148 -3.33 0.30 0.71
N GLN A 149 -3.51 -1.01 0.51
CA GLN A 149 -4.84 -1.65 0.52
C GLN A 149 -5.38 -1.74 1.96
N GLY A 150 -4.51 -2.08 2.91
CA GLY A 150 -4.81 -2.10 4.34
C GLY A 150 -5.09 -0.70 4.88
N HIS A 151 -4.29 0.30 4.50
CA HIS A 151 -4.53 1.70 4.88
C HIS A 151 -5.92 2.17 4.44
N MET A 152 -6.32 1.84 3.22
CA MET A 152 -7.66 2.14 2.74
C MET A 152 -8.75 1.42 3.55
N GLN A 153 -8.61 0.10 3.76
CA GLN A 153 -9.59 -0.67 4.52
C GLN A 153 -9.74 -0.16 5.96
N VAL A 154 -8.63 0.16 6.63
CA VAL A 154 -8.61 0.74 7.98
C VAL A 154 -9.24 2.13 7.99
N THR A 155 -8.91 2.98 7.01
CA THR A 155 -9.48 4.34 6.91
C THR A 155 -10.99 4.28 6.71
N ILE A 156 -11.48 3.43 5.79
CA ILE A 156 -12.92 3.25 5.57
C ILE A 156 -13.60 2.75 6.86
N GLY A 157 -13.02 1.76 7.53
CA GLY A 157 -13.56 1.23 8.79
C GLY A 157 -13.69 2.30 9.89
N MET A 158 -12.67 3.14 10.06
CA MET A 158 -12.69 4.22 11.06
C MET A 158 -13.63 5.37 10.67
N VAL A 159 -13.58 5.81 9.40
CA VAL A 159 -14.23 7.05 8.96
C VAL A 159 -15.67 6.82 8.50
N ASP A 160 -15.88 5.84 7.61
CA ASP A 160 -17.20 5.60 7.01
C ASP A 160 -18.05 4.70 7.91
N ASP A 161 -17.48 3.61 8.41
CA ASP A 161 -18.20 2.63 9.24
C ASP A 161 -18.18 2.95 10.74
N ARG A 162 -17.40 3.97 11.15
CA ARG A 162 -17.29 4.47 12.53
C ARG A 162 -16.96 3.39 13.57
N LEU A 163 -16.17 2.41 13.17
CA LEU A 163 -15.70 1.37 14.06
C LEU A 163 -14.59 1.89 14.98
N ASP A 164 -14.50 1.34 16.18
CA ASP A 164 -13.38 1.58 17.08
C ASP A 164 -12.09 0.92 16.56
N PRO A 165 -10.90 1.34 17.05
CA PRO A 165 -9.62 0.86 16.54
C PRO A 165 -9.47 -0.66 16.56
N GLN A 166 -9.95 -1.35 17.60
CA GLN A 166 -9.81 -2.80 17.70
C GLN A 166 -10.74 -3.48 16.69
N SER A 167 -11.99 -3.06 16.62
CA SER A 167 -12.96 -3.60 15.64
C SER A 167 -12.53 -3.40 14.20
N VAL A 168 -11.87 -2.28 13.87
CA VAL A 168 -11.29 -2.05 12.54
C VAL A 168 -10.15 -3.02 12.24
N LEU A 169 -9.32 -3.33 13.25
CA LEU A 169 -8.21 -4.24 13.09
C LEU A 169 -8.63 -5.72 13.01
N ASP A 170 -9.72 -6.09 13.68
CA ASP A 170 -10.29 -7.44 13.69
C ASP A 170 -11.14 -7.74 12.46
N ARG A 171 -11.55 -6.72 11.71
CA ARG A 171 -12.38 -6.90 10.51
C ARG A 171 -11.62 -7.70 9.44
N PRO A 172 -12.26 -8.73 8.83
CA PRO A 172 -11.64 -9.51 7.77
C PRO A 172 -11.21 -8.65 6.58
N ARG A 173 -9.99 -8.88 6.10
CA ARG A 173 -9.35 -8.12 5.03
C ARG A 173 -9.33 -8.88 3.71
N PHE A 174 -9.16 -8.11 2.65
CA PHE A 174 -8.83 -8.62 1.33
C PHE A 174 -7.61 -7.91 0.75
N GLN A 175 -6.94 -8.60 -0.16
CA GLN A 175 -5.82 -8.08 -0.92
C GLN A 175 -5.99 -8.48 -2.38
N ILE A 176 -5.88 -7.51 -3.29
CA ILE A 176 -5.71 -7.82 -4.70
C ILE A 176 -4.24 -8.20 -4.92
N ASP A 177 -4.02 -9.40 -5.45
CA ASP A 177 -2.69 -9.93 -5.62
C ASP A 177 -1.98 -9.27 -6.82
N PRO A 178 -0.70 -8.93 -6.65
CA PRO A 178 0.08 -8.27 -7.70
C PRO A 178 0.49 -9.23 -8.84
N ASP A 179 0.48 -10.55 -8.61
CA ASP A 179 1.29 -11.52 -9.37
C ASP A 179 0.57 -12.34 -10.46
N VAL A 180 -0.67 -12.01 -10.85
CA VAL A 180 -1.42 -12.85 -11.81
C VAL A 180 -2.05 -12.06 -12.95
N LYS A 181 -1.79 -12.53 -14.18
CA LYS A 181 -2.44 -12.13 -15.46
C LYS A 181 -3.96 -12.01 -15.35
N TYR A 182 -4.56 -12.73 -14.41
CA TYR A 182 -5.94 -12.57 -13.94
C TYR A 182 -5.88 -12.14 -12.49
N SER A 183 -6.43 -10.97 -12.20
CA SER A 183 -6.18 -10.30 -10.95
C SER A 183 -6.90 -10.96 -9.76
N SER A 184 -6.27 -11.98 -9.15
CA SER A 184 -6.81 -12.70 -7.99
C SER A 184 -6.96 -11.79 -6.79
N THR A 185 -7.90 -12.14 -5.92
CA THR A 185 -8.10 -11.47 -4.64
C THR A 185 -7.98 -12.51 -3.55
N SER A 186 -6.97 -12.35 -2.71
CA SER A 186 -6.83 -13.09 -1.47
C SER A 186 -7.75 -12.47 -0.41
N MET A 187 -8.44 -13.30 0.36
CA MET A 187 -9.34 -12.87 1.44
C MET A 187 -9.06 -13.71 2.69
N GLU A 188 -9.23 -13.11 3.86
CA GLU A 188 -9.17 -13.85 5.13
C GLU A 188 -10.33 -14.85 5.24
N ALA A 189 -10.12 -15.95 5.98
CA ALA A 189 -11.05 -17.08 6.04
C ALA A 189 -12.39 -16.72 6.68
N GLU A 190 -12.39 -15.69 7.51
CA GLU A 190 -13.53 -15.13 8.23
C GLU A 190 -14.44 -14.28 7.33
N MET A 191 -14.04 -14.03 6.08
CA MET A 191 -14.87 -13.30 5.11
C MET A 191 -16.17 -14.08 4.84
N PRO A 192 -17.36 -13.44 4.93
CA PRO A 192 -18.62 -14.15 4.73
C PRO A 192 -18.70 -14.84 3.37
N ILE A 193 -19.04 -16.14 3.37
CA ILE A 193 -19.09 -16.98 2.16
C ILE A 193 -19.99 -16.37 1.07
N LEU A 194 -21.12 -15.76 1.46
CA LEU A 194 -22.04 -15.11 0.53
C LEU A 194 -21.38 -13.91 -0.19
N THR A 195 -20.52 -13.18 0.50
CA THR A 195 -19.75 -12.07 -0.10
C THR A 195 -18.74 -12.62 -1.11
N ILE A 196 -18.01 -13.68 -0.73
CA ILE A 196 -17.03 -14.34 -1.61
C ILE A 196 -17.72 -14.85 -2.88
N SER A 197 -18.84 -15.57 -2.75
CA SER A 197 -19.61 -16.11 -3.88
C SER A 197 -20.10 -15.01 -4.82
N LYS A 198 -20.69 -13.94 -4.29
CA LYS A 198 -21.15 -12.81 -5.12
C LYS A 198 -20.00 -12.12 -5.85
N LEU A 199 -18.86 -11.93 -5.18
CA LEU A 199 -17.69 -11.34 -5.83
C LEU A 199 -17.15 -12.24 -6.94
N ALA A 200 -17.15 -13.56 -6.75
CA ALA A 200 -16.74 -14.51 -7.79
C ALA A 200 -17.66 -14.49 -9.02
N GLU A 201 -18.98 -14.30 -8.83
CA GLU A 201 -19.94 -14.15 -9.93
C GLU A 201 -19.71 -12.87 -10.76
N MET A 202 -19.10 -11.84 -10.16
CA MET A 202 -18.78 -10.58 -10.83
C MET A 202 -17.50 -10.66 -11.69
N GLY A 203 -16.73 -11.75 -11.60
CA GLY A 203 -15.45 -11.95 -12.29
C GLY A 203 -14.25 -11.32 -11.58
#